data_AF-A0A3E0PNG3-F1
#
_entry.id   AF-A0A3E0PNG3-F1
#
_cell.length_a   1.000
_cell.length_b   1.000
_cell.length_c   1.000
_cell.angle_alpha   90.00
_cell.angle_beta   90.00
_cell.angle_gamma   90.00
#
_symmetry.space_group_name_H-M   'P 1'
#
loop_
_entity.id
_entity.type
_entity.pdbx_description
1 polymer ?
#
loop_
_entity_poly.entity_id
_entity_poly.type
_entity_poly.pdbx_seq_one_letter_code
_entity_poly.pdbx_strand_id
1 'polypeptide(L)'
;MNDTQRENFDPHQAGHEPDTISARSVAWTSVALSLTVAVAVALMAMLLYTMNVLSPVTEKASLVELPPPTKEGPSLNPDQPRQLEDLRRQENERLENYAWIDREQGVARIPIKRAMGILSQRGLPAPKPEKDSNDGNAPNQ
;
A
#
# COMPACT_ATOMS: atom_id res chain seq x y z
N MET A 1 95.61 -31.75 -2.82
CA MET A 1 95.07 -30.41 -2.58
C MET A 1 94.02 -30.12 -3.64
N ASN A 2 92.74 -30.05 -3.26
CA ASN A 2 91.80 -28.99 -3.63
C ASN A 2 90.43 -29.38 -3.07
N ASP A 3 90.13 -28.79 -1.92
CA ASP A 3 88.87 -28.85 -1.23
C ASP A 3 88.09 -27.55 -1.48
N THR A 4 86.76 -27.72 -1.53
CA THR A 4 85.72 -26.75 -1.14
C THR A 4 85.54 -25.46 -1.93
N GLN A 5 84.39 -25.32 -2.59
CA GLN A 5 83.34 -24.42 -2.09
C GLN A 5 82.02 -24.73 -2.80
N ARG A 6 80.99 -24.98 -1.98
CA ARG A 6 79.62 -25.28 -2.36
C ARG A 6 78.85 -23.98 -2.66
N GLU A 7 77.82 -24.16 -3.49
CA GLU A 7 76.67 -23.29 -3.80
C GLU A 7 76.47 -22.01 -2.98
N ASN A 8 76.29 -20.89 -3.68
CA ASN A 8 75.50 -19.75 -3.22
C ASN A 8 74.54 -19.34 -4.35
N PHE A 9 73.37 -19.99 -4.39
CA PHE A 9 72.17 -19.41 -5.00
C PHE A 9 71.56 -18.53 -3.92
N ASP A 10 71.63 -17.21 -4.07
CA ASP A 10 70.94 -16.26 -3.19
C ASP A 10 69.44 -16.27 -3.50
N PRO A 11 68.55 -16.83 -2.64
CA PRO A 11 67.11 -16.84 -2.85
C PRO A 11 66.42 -15.61 -2.23
N HIS A 12 67.17 -14.56 -1.88
CA HIS A 12 66.68 -13.48 -1.01
C HIS A 12 66.27 -12.19 -1.72
N GLN A 13 65.82 -12.27 -2.98
CA GLN A 13 64.99 -11.24 -3.60
C GLN A 13 63.52 -11.64 -3.61
N ALA A 14 63.00 -12.11 -2.48
CA ALA A 14 61.58 -11.91 -2.18
C ALA A 14 61.45 -10.45 -1.73
N GLY A 15 61.32 -9.54 -2.70
CA GLY A 15 60.95 -8.17 -2.42
C GLY A 15 59.66 -8.18 -1.60
N HIS A 16 59.75 -7.85 -0.32
CA HIS A 16 58.59 -7.41 0.43
C HIS A 16 58.12 -6.12 -0.25
N GLU A 17 57.00 -6.19 -0.97
CA GLU A 17 56.28 -4.98 -1.35
C GLU A 17 56.11 -4.16 -0.08
N PRO A 18 56.54 -2.89 -0.08
CA PRO A 18 56.35 -2.05 1.09
C PRO A 18 54.86 -2.02 1.39
N ASP A 19 54.56 -2.12 2.67
CA ASP A 19 53.24 -1.95 3.28
C ASP A 19 52.65 -0.58 2.87
N THR A 20 52.09 -0.48 1.67
CA THR A 20 51.61 0.78 1.07
C THR A 20 50.23 1.17 1.61
N ILE A 21 49.64 0.36 2.47
CA ILE A 21 48.40 0.67 3.18
C ILE A 21 48.73 0.85 4.65
N SER A 22 49.13 2.08 4.99
CA SER A 22 49.36 2.47 6.38
C SER A 22 48.12 2.18 7.23
N ALA A 23 48.21 1.17 8.10
CA ALA A 23 47.11 0.75 8.99
C ALA A 23 46.56 1.91 9.82
N ARG A 24 47.42 2.88 10.16
CA ARG A 24 47.04 4.13 10.80
C ARG A 24 46.09 4.95 9.95
N SER A 25 46.37 5.16 8.67
CA SER A 25 45.50 5.94 7.77
C SER A 25 44.18 5.23 7.52
N VAL A 26 44.17 3.90 7.41
CA VAL A 26 42.93 3.10 7.29
C VAL A 26 42.08 3.21 8.55
N ALA A 27 42.70 3.16 9.74
CA ALA A 27 41.98 3.35 11.00
C ALA A 27 41.39 4.77 11.11
N TRP A 28 42.14 5.80 10.68
CA TRP A 28 41.64 7.18 10.68
C TRP A 28 40.50 7.38 9.69
N THR A 29 40.56 6.80 8.49
CA THR A 29 39.46 6.91 7.51
C THR A 29 38.22 6.14 7.95
N SER A 30 38.37 4.96 8.58
CA SER A 30 37.23 4.22 9.11
C SER A 30 36.54 4.97 10.26
N VAL A 31 37.33 5.60 11.14
CA VAL A 31 36.81 6.42 12.24
C VAL A 31 36.16 7.69 11.70
N ALA A 32 36.81 8.39 10.78
CA ALA A 32 36.28 9.60 10.17
C ALA A 32 34.96 9.32 9.44
N LEU A 33 34.90 8.26 8.63
CA LEU A 33 33.68 7.87 7.92
C LEU A 33 32.55 7.52 8.90
N SER A 34 32.85 6.75 9.94
CA SER A 34 31.87 6.40 10.97
C SER A 34 31.34 7.63 11.70
N LEU A 35 32.22 8.58 12.03
CA LEU A 35 31.85 9.85 12.65
C LEU A 35 30.96 10.67 11.71
N THR A 36 31.30 10.75 10.42
CA THR A 36 30.50 11.47 9.43
C THR A 36 29.10 10.88 9.29
N VAL A 37 28.98 9.55 9.23
CA VAL A 37 27.67 8.86 9.17
C VAL A 37 26.87 9.12 10.44
N ALA A 38 27.49 9.04 11.62
CA ALA A 38 26.83 9.31 12.89
C ALA A 38 26.30 10.75 12.97
N VAL A 39 27.09 11.73 12.53
CA VAL A 39 26.67 13.14 12.46
C VAL A 39 25.51 13.30 11.48
N ALA A 40 25.57 12.68 10.29
CA ALA A 40 24.49 12.75 9.31
C ALA A 40 23.18 12.17 9.85
N VAL A 41 23.23 11.02 10.53
CA VAL A 41 22.06 10.41 11.17
C VAL A 41 21.53 11.29 12.31
N ALA A 42 22.40 11.86 13.13
CA ALA A 42 21.99 12.76 14.22
C ALA A 42 21.31 14.03 13.68
N LEU A 43 21.84 14.64 12.61
CA LEU A 43 21.24 15.79 11.95
C LEU A 43 19.89 15.44 11.31
N MET A 44 19.78 14.26 10.68
CA MET A 44 18.52 13.77 10.10
C MET A 44 17.47 13.51 11.18
N ALA A 45 17.84 12.84 12.27
CA ALA A 45 16.95 12.59 13.40
C ALA A 45 16.54 13.91 14.08
N MET A 46 17.47 14.86 14.25
CA MET A 46 17.18 16.19 14.78
C MET A 46 16.19 16.95 13.88
N LEU A 47 16.36 16.90 12.55
CA LEU A 47 15.44 17.52 11.61
C LEU A 47 14.04 16.87 11.66
N LEU A 48 13.97 15.54 11.73
CA LEU A 48 12.69 14.83 11.87
C LEU A 48 12.01 15.12 13.21
N TYR A 49 12.79 15.23 14.29
CA TYR A 49 12.28 15.59 15.61
C TYR A 49 11.75 17.02 15.64
N THR A 50 12.46 17.99 15.06
CA THR A 50 11.97 19.38 14.97
C THR A 50 10.73 19.47 14.09
N MET A 51 10.65 18.75 12.97
CA MET A 51 9.44 18.71 12.14
C MET A 51 8.27 18.05 12.87
N ASN A 52 8.48 16.96 13.59
CA ASN A 52 7.41 16.27 14.34
C ASN A 52 6.92 17.09 15.55
N VAL A 53 7.80 17.86 16.20
CA VAL A 53 7.44 18.72 17.34
C VAL A 53 6.84 20.06 16.89
N LEU A 54 7.31 20.64 15.76
CA LEU A 54 6.82 21.92 15.26
C LEU A 54 5.66 21.79 14.27
N SER A 55 5.49 20.62 13.64
CA SER A 55 4.34 20.31 12.77
C SER A 55 3.49 19.23 13.43
N PRO A 56 2.60 19.56 14.38
CA PRO A 56 1.40 18.75 14.51
C PRO A 56 0.79 18.74 13.12
N VAL A 57 0.61 17.56 12.51
CA VAL A 57 -0.09 17.42 11.23
C VAL A 57 -1.38 18.20 11.38
N THR A 58 -1.43 19.37 10.74
CA THR A 58 -2.61 20.19 10.64
C THR A 58 -3.58 19.38 9.79
N GLU A 59 -4.32 18.50 10.45
CA GLU A 59 -5.71 18.31 10.12
C GLU A 59 -6.27 19.71 9.88
N LYS A 60 -6.67 19.96 8.63
CA LYS A 60 -7.43 21.10 8.13
C LYS A 60 -6.61 22.24 7.48
N ALA A 61 -6.59 22.12 6.15
CA ALA A 61 -6.76 23.18 5.16
C ALA A 61 -5.66 24.25 5.05
N SER A 62 -4.97 24.24 3.91
CA SER A 62 -4.76 25.47 3.16
C SER A 62 -4.87 25.18 1.67
N LEU A 63 -5.85 25.81 1.05
CA LEU A 63 -5.96 25.98 -0.40
C LEU A 63 -4.78 26.83 -0.91
N VAL A 64 -4.51 26.73 -2.22
CA VAL A 64 -3.57 27.49 -3.09
C VAL A 64 -2.18 26.88 -3.25
N GLU A 65 -1.54 26.72 -4.42
CA GLU A 65 -1.87 26.46 -5.83
C GLU A 65 -0.49 26.29 -6.52
N LEU A 66 -0.11 25.08 -6.91
CA LEU A 66 0.99 24.83 -7.85
C LEU A 66 0.43 23.96 -8.98
N PRO A 67 0.78 24.21 -10.26
CA PRO A 67 0.35 23.37 -11.36
C PRO A 67 0.86 21.95 -11.10
N PRO A 68 -0.04 20.95 -10.99
CA PRO A 68 0.37 19.61 -10.67
C PRO A 68 1.25 19.06 -11.80
N PRO A 69 2.34 18.32 -11.49
CA PRO A 69 2.97 17.48 -12.49
C PRO A 69 1.86 16.60 -13.07
N THR A 70 1.72 16.60 -14.40
CA THR A 70 0.77 15.74 -15.10
C THR A 70 1.10 14.31 -14.72
N LYS A 71 0.39 13.79 -13.71
CA LYS A 71 0.36 12.36 -13.39
C LYS A 71 -0.37 11.74 -14.56
N GLU A 72 0.36 11.36 -15.61
CA GLU A 72 -0.16 10.56 -16.73
C GLU A 72 -0.35 9.10 -16.31
N GLY A 73 -1.07 8.91 -15.21
CA GLY A 73 -1.49 7.62 -14.69
C GLY A 73 -2.80 7.83 -13.92
N PRO A 74 -3.70 6.83 -13.88
CA PRO A 74 -4.96 6.95 -13.16
C PRO A 74 -4.70 7.47 -11.75
N SER A 75 -5.21 8.66 -11.43
CA SER A 75 -5.08 9.22 -10.09
C SER A 75 -5.83 8.30 -9.13
N LEU A 76 -5.07 7.62 -8.26
CA LEU A 76 -5.65 6.78 -7.22
C LEU A 76 -6.47 7.69 -6.30
N ASN A 77 -7.79 7.54 -6.32
CA ASN A 77 -8.70 8.41 -5.56
C ASN A 77 -8.49 8.13 -4.06
N PRO A 78 -7.94 9.07 -3.27
CA PRO A 78 -7.65 8.83 -1.85
C PRO A 78 -8.93 8.60 -1.01
N ASP A 79 -10.10 9.01 -1.51
CA ASP A 79 -11.40 8.78 -0.86
C ASP A 79 -12.07 7.46 -1.27
N GLN A 80 -11.45 6.67 -2.16
CA GLN A 80 -11.99 5.39 -2.61
C GLN A 80 -12.29 4.40 -1.47
N PRO A 81 -11.46 4.29 -0.40
CA PRO A 81 -11.81 3.47 0.76
C PRO A 81 -13.08 3.92 1.49
N ARG A 82 -13.24 5.25 1.69
CA ARG A 82 -14.43 5.82 2.35
C ARG A 82 -15.70 5.59 1.53
N GLN A 83 -15.63 5.81 0.22
CA GLN A 83 -16.76 5.57 -0.68
C GLN A 83 -17.22 4.10 -0.65
N LEU A 84 -16.28 3.15 -0.55
CA LEU A 84 -16.61 1.73 -0.40
C LEU A 84 -17.26 1.44 0.96
N GLU A 85 -16.83 2.08 2.04
CA GLU A 85 -17.47 1.93 3.36
C GLU A 85 -18.89 2.49 3.38
N ASP A 86 -19.11 3.66 2.79
CA ASP A 86 -20.44 4.27 2.68
C ASP A 86 -21.39 3.42 1.84
N LEU A 87 -20.89 2.87 0.72
CA LEU A 87 -21.66 1.94 -0.10
C LEU A 87 -22.05 0.70 0.70
N ARG A 88 -21.10 0.06 1.39
CA ARG A 88 -21.38 -1.11 2.23
C ARG A 88 -22.40 -0.81 3.33
N ARG A 89 -22.31 0.36 3.97
CA ARG A 89 -23.29 0.79 4.98
C ARG A 89 -24.69 0.89 4.39
N GLN A 90 -24.84 1.56 3.26
CA GLN A 90 -26.13 1.70 2.57
C GLN A 90 -26.71 0.35 2.14
N GLU A 91 -25.87 -0.56 1.63
CA GLU A 91 -26.28 -1.91 1.28
C GLU A 91 -26.77 -2.68 2.52
N ASN A 92 -26.00 -2.63 3.61
CA ASN A 92 -26.36 -3.33 4.83
C ASN A 92 -27.66 -2.80 5.44
N GLU A 93 -27.87 -1.48 5.42
CA GLU A 93 -29.13 -0.86 5.86
C GLU A 93 -30.33 -1.37 5.05
N ARG A 94 -30.19 -1.57 3.74
CA ARG A 94 -31.28 -2.11 2.90
C ARG A 94 -31.60 -3.56 3.22
N LEU A 95 -30.58 -4.36 3.56
CA LEU A 95 -30.69 -5.79 3.85
C LEU A 95 -31.19 -6.07 5.27
N GLU A 96 -30.93 -5.17 6.22
CA GLU A 96 -31.26 -5.36 7.63
C GLU A 96 -32.58 -4.71 8.06
N ASN A 97 -33.10 -3.77 7.28
CA ASN A 97 -34.30 -3.01 7.64
C ASN A 97 -35.53 -3.33 6.78
N TYR A 98 -36.70 -3.13 7.40
CA TYR A 98 -37.99 -3.17 6.71
C TYR A 98 -38.21 -1.90 5.90
N ALA A 99 -38.87 -2.04 4.74
CA ALA A 99 -39.32 -0.90 3.95
C ALA A 99 -40.56 -1.28 3.15
N TRP A 100 -41.44 -0.31 2.88
CA TRP A 100 -42.50 -0.48 1.89
C TRP A 100 -41.91 -0.34 0.48
N ILE A 101 -42.25 -1.27 -0.42
CA ILE A 101 -41.93 -1.15 -1.86
C ILE A 101 -43.13 -0.54 -2.57
N ASP A 102 -44.32 -1.10 -2.33
CA ASP A 102 -45.59 -0.59 -2.81
C ASP A 102 -46.62 -0.76 -1.69
N ARG A 103 -47.01 0.35 -1.07
CA ARG A 103 -47.94 0.32 0.07
C ARG A 103 -49.37 0.06 -0.38
N GLU A 104 -49.74 0.47 -1.59
CA GLU A 104 -51.09 0.29 -2.13
C GLU A 104 -51.34 -1.18 -2.48
N GLN A 105 -50.32 -1.84 -3.04
CA GLN A 105 -50.37 -3.28 -3.33
C GLN A 105 -49.96 -4.16 -2.14
N GLY A 106 -49.62 -3.57 -0.99
CA GLY A 106 -49.22 -4.29 0.22
C GLY A 106 -47.88 -5.03 0.10
N VAL A 107 -47.00 -4.58 -0.80
CA VAL A 107 -45.68 -5.18 -1.02
C VAL A 107 -44.63 -4.49 -0.14
N ALA A 108 -44.06 -5.25 0.79
CA ALA A 108 -43.00 -4.79 1.68
C ALA A 108 -41.70 -5.60 1.50
N ARG A 109 -40.56 -4.91 1.65
CA ARG A 109 -39.25 -5.51 1.84
C ARG A 109 -39.08 -5.92 3.30
N ILE A 110 -38.63 -7.15 3.51
CA ILE A 110 -38.27 -7.67 4.82
C ILE A 110 -36.75 -7.87 4.92
N PRO A 111 -36.16 -7.83 6.12
CA PRO A 111 -34.75 -8.11 6.31
C PRO A 111 -34.36 -9.50 5.79
N ILE A 112 -33.18 -9.62 5.19
CA ILE A 112 -32.74 -10.86 4.53
C ILE A 112 -32.69 -12.05 5.49
N LYS A 113 -32.27 -11.82 6.75
CA LYS A 113 -32.27 -12.84 7.80
C LYS A 113 -33.68 -13.40 8.05
N ARG A 114 -34.70 -12.53 8.02
CA ARG A 114 -36.09 -12.95 8.19
C ARG A 114 -36.61 -13.67 6.95
N ALA A 115 -36.26 -13.20 5.75
CA ALA A 115 -36.63 -13.86 4.50
C ALA A 115 -36.09 -15.29 4.45
N MET A 116 -34.80 -15.49 4.76
CA MET A 116 -34.18 -16.83 4.82
C MET A 116 -34.90 -17.75 5.83
N GLY A 117 -35.25 -17.24 7.01
CA GLY A 117 -35.98 -18.02 8.01
C GLY A 117 -37.41 -18.41 7.57
N ILE A 118 -38.10 -17.56 6.81
CA ILE A 118 -39.42 -17.89 6.26
C ILE A 118 -39.28 -18.92 5.13
N LEU A 119 -38.29 -18.74 4.25
CA LEU A 119 -38.03 -19.64 3.12
C LEU A 119 -37.59 -21.02 3.59
N SER A 120 -36.76 -21.12 4.64
CA SER A 120 -36.37 -22.42 5.17
C SER A 120 -37.54 -23.20 5.79
N GLN A 121 -38.53 -22.50 6.33
CA GLN A 121 -39.72 -23.11 6.93
C GLN A 121 -40.79 -23.47 5.90
N ARG A 122 -41.00 -22.64 4.87
CA ARG A 122 -42.07 -22.83 3.86
C ARG A 122 -41.60 -23.51 2.57
N GLY A 123 -40.29 -23.57 2.32
CA GLY A 123 -39.74 -23.95 1.02
C GLY A 123 -39.80 -22.81 0.00
N LEU A 124 -39.14 -23.00 -1.16
CA LEU A 124 -39.18 -22.01 -2.25
C LEU A 124 -40.56 -22.00 -2.91
N PRO A 125 -41.16 -20.82 -3.14
CA PRO A 125 -42.40 -20.70 -3.89
C PRO A 125 -42.19 -21.10 -5.36
N ALA A 126 -43.19 -21.73 -5.97
CA ALA A 126 -43.15 -22.04 -7.40
C ALA A 126 -42.97 -20.75 -8.22
N PRO A 127 -42.14 -20.76 -9.28
CA PRO A 127 -42.00 -19.62 -10.18
C PRO A 127 -43.37 -19.18 -10.70
N LYS A 128 -43.67 -17.89 -10.59
CA LYS A 128 -44.88 -17.33 -11.19
C LYS A 128 -44.72 -17.40 -12.71
N PRO A 129 -45.73 -17.86 -13.48
CA PRO A 129 -45.66 -17.80 -14.93
C PRO A 129 -45.42 -16.35 -15.33
N GLU A 130 -44.39 -16.16 -16.15
CA GLU A 130 -44.02 -14.87 -16.72
C GLU A 130 -45.24 -14.32 -17.44
N LYS A 131 -45.65 -13.10 -17.09
CA LYS A 131 -46.78 -12.47 -17.73
C LYS A 131 -46.26 -11.97 -19.07
N ASP A 132 -46.40 -12.80 -20.09
CA ASP A 132 -46.00 -12.53 -21.48
C ASP A 132 -46.52 -11.15 -21.91
N SER A 133 -45.67 -10.13 -21.82
CA SER A 133 -45.94 -8.81 -22.39
C SER A 133 -45.63 -8.88 -23.89
N ASN A 134 -46.41 -9.68 -24.63
CA ASN A 134 -46.47 -9.70 -26.09
C ASN A 134 -47.88 -9.33 -26.56
N ASP A 135 -48.47 -8.30 -25.94
CA ASP A 135 -49.62 -7.57 -26.48
C ASP A 135 -49.09 -6.24 -27.03
N GLY A 136 -48.73 -6.19 -28.32
CA GLY A 136 -48.33 -4.90 -28.91
C GLY A 136 -47.69 -4.86 -30.30
N ASN A 137 -47.49 -5.96 -31.02
CA ASN A 137 -47.09 -5.87 -32.44
C ASN A 137 -48.26 -6.27 -33.35
N ALA A 138 -49.21 -5.36 -33.52
CA ALA A 138 -50.16 -5.44 -34.62
C ALA A 138 -49.40 -5.13 -35.93
N PRO A 139 -49.46 -6.00 -36.96
CA PRO A 139 -48.90 -5.68 -38.27
C PRO A 139 -49.74 -4.58 -38.92
N ASN A 140 -49.10 -3.45 -39.20
CA ASN A 140 -49.65 -2.36 -39.99
C ASN A 140 -50.02 -2.91 -41.37
N GLN A 141 -51.31 -2.97 -41.67
CA GLN A 141 -51.85 -3.09 -43.04
C GLN A 141 -52.23 -1.72 -43.56
#